data_AF-U2KYF9-F1
#
_entry.id   AF-U2KYF9-F1
#
_cell.length_a   1.000
_cell.length_b   1.000
_cell.length_c   1.000
_cell.angle_alpha   90.00
_cell.angle_beta   90.00
_cell.angle_gamma   90.00
#
_symmetry.space_group_name_H-M   'P 1'
#
loop_
_entity.id
_entity.type
_entity.pdbx_description
1 polymer ?
#
loop_
_entity_poly.entity_id
_entity_poly.type
_entity_poly.pdbx_seq_one_letter_code
_entity_poly.pdbx_strand_id
1 'polypeptide(L)'
;MRLFVTERADLLRDLERELSSRTDKIIDTIIQLYLFPENADAKKWKFEIARNLNSVSVIKKKLPTAKQLYKWTYYKKWDLVTDIAWMSVTIRDIEYKCHAKVTEPVETVCKDVDDICCKYFHWLTHELSTYGCVANAQIDEKLDELLRDKGRFNNM
;
A
#
# COMPACT_ATOMS: atom_id res chain seq x y z
N MET A 1 -7.82 41.26 -0.73
CA MET A 1 -8.03 40.03 -1.53
C MET A 1 -7.11 38.92 -0.99
N ARG A 2 -7.61 38.08 -0.07
CA ARG A 2 -6.89 36.96 0.59
C ARG A 2 -7.73 35.66 0.50
N LEU A 3 -8.12 35.26 -0.71
CA LEU A 3 -8.98 34.07 -0.93
C LEU A 3 -8.22 32.83 -1.46
N PHE A 4 -6.97 32.96 -1.89
CA PHE A 4 -6.26 31.87 -2.57
C PHE A 4 -5.53 30.85 -1.67
N VAL A 5 -5.31 31.20 -0.40
CA VAL A 5 -4.54 30.36 0.55
C VAL A 5 -5.40 29.22 1.09
N THR A 6 -6.68 29.49 1.37
CA THR A 6 -7.68 28.52 1.85
C THR A 6 -7.91 27.41 0.83
N GLU A 7 -8.20 27.75 -0.43
CA GLU A 7 -8.47 26.75 -1.49
C GLU A 7 -7.31 25.75 -1.70
N ARG A 8 -6.05 26.21 -1.63
CA ARG A 8 -4.90 25.31 -1.79
C ARG A 8 -4.76 24.39 -0.58
N ALA A 9 -4.93 24.92 0.63
CA ALA A 9 -4.82 24.13 1.85
C ALA A 9 -5.96 23.12 1.98
N ASP A 10 -7.13 23.43 1.45
CA ASP A 10 -8.29 22.53 1.42
C ASP A 10 -8.07 21.39 0.41
N LEU A 11 -7.62 21.70 -0.82
CA LEU A 11 -7.26 20.68 -1.81
C LEU A 11 -6.18 19.70 -1.33
N LEU A 12 -5.17 20.20 -0.61
CA LEU A 12 -4.13 19.34 -0.04
C LEU A 12 -4.67 18.44 1.07
N ARG A 13 -5.59 18.96 1.90
CA ARG A 13 -6.25 18.17 2.96
C ARG A 13 -7.18 17.10 2.40
N ASP A 14 -7.91 17.42 1.33
CA ASP A 14 -8.78 16.46 0.66
C ASP A 14 -7.95 15.33 0.03
N LEU A 15 -6.85 15.66 -0.66
CA LEU A 15 -5.93 14.66 -1.21
C LEU A 15 -5.29 13.81 -0.11
N GLU A 16 -4.84 14.42 0.98
CA GLU A 16 -4.28 13.70 2.13
C GLU A 16 -5.29 12.70 2.73
N ARG A 17 -6.55 13.10 2.88
CA ARG A 17 -7.62 12.22 3.37
C ARG A 17 -7.90 11.07 2.40
N GLU A 18 -7.95 11.36 1.11
CA GLU A 18 -8.16 10.36 0.06
C GLU A 18 -7.04 9.31 0.05
N LEU A 19 -5.77 9.75 0.06
CA LEU A 19 -4.61 8.87 0.06
C LEU A 19 -4.55 8.01 1.32
N SER A 20 -4.79 8.60 2.48
CA SER A 20 -4.79 7.87 3.75
C SER A 20 -5.87 6.79 3.80
N SER A 21 -7.07 7.07 3.28
CA SER A 21 -8.17 6.09 3.20
C SER A 21 -7.85 4.91 2.29
N ARG A 22 -7.14 5.15 1.18
CA ARG A 22 -6.75 4.10 0.23
C ARG A 22 -5.57 3.26 0.74
N THR A 23 -4.70 3.87 1.53
CA THR A 23 -3.51 3.22 2.11
C THR A 23 -3.88 2.03 2.97
N ASP A 24 -4.89 2.16 3.85
CA ASP A 24 -5.32 1.08 4.73
C ASP A 24 -5.70 -0.17 3.93
N LYS A 25 -6.50 0.01 2.86
CA LYS A 25 -6.90 -1.08 1.97
C LYS A 25 -5.72 -1.73 1.27
N ILE A 26 -4.76 -0.93 0.83
CA ILE A 26 -3.56 -1.46 0.16
C ILE A 26 -2.74 -2.31 1.14
N ILE A 27 -2.57 -1.85 2.38
CA ILE A 27 -1.85 -2.60 3.41
C ILE A 27 -2.56 -3.94 3.68
N ASP A 28 -3.87 -3.94 3.89
CA ASP A 28 -4.64 -5.17 4.10
C ASP A 28 -4.46 -6.16 2.95
N THR A 29 -4.51 -5.67 1.71
CA THR A 29 -4.34 -6.51 0.52
C THR A 29 -2.91 -7.01 0.35
N ILE A 30 -1.89 -6.22 0.75
CA ILE A 30 -0.49 -6.67 0.79
C ILE A 30 -0.32 -7.80 1.82
N ILE A 31 -0.96 -7.70 3.00
CA ILE A 31 -0.93 -8.76 4.00
C ILE A 31 -1.53 -10.05 3.44
N GLN A 32 -2.67 -9.96 2.75
CA GLN A 32 -3.29 -11.13 2.09
C GLN A 32 -2.36 -11.79 1.06
N LEU A 33 -1.73 -10.98 0.20
CA LEU A 33 -0.78 -11.47 -0.81
C LEU A 33 0.47 -12.09 -0.17
N TYR A 34 0.94 -11.53 0.93
CA TYR A 34 2.10 -12.05 1.65
C TYR A 34 1.83 -13.42 2.28
N LEU A 35 0.66 -13.57 2.93
CA LEU A 35 0.27 -14.79 3.62
C LEU A 35 -0.16 -15.91 2.66
N PHE A 36 -0.86 -15.55 1.58
CA PHE A 36 -1.44 -16.51 0.65
C PHE A 36 -1.13 -16.15 -0.82
N PRO A 37 0.16 -16.13 -1.23
CA PRO A 37 0.57 -15.70 -2.57
C PRO A 37 0.02 -16.58 -3.69
N GLU A 38 -0.25 -17.86 -3.41
CA GLU A 38 -0.78 -18.85 -4.36
C GLU A 38 -2.31 -18.94 -4.36
N ASN A 39 -3.01 -18.09 -3.60
CA ASN A 39 -4.46 -18.08 -3.58
C ASN A 39 -5.02 -17.78 -4.98
N ALA A 40 -6.14 -18.42 -5.35
CA ALA A 40 -6.83 -18.16 -6.61
C ALA A 40 -7.21 -16.66 -6.78
N ASP A 41 -7.45 -15.96 -5.68
CA ASP A 41 -7.76 -14.53 -5.65
C ASP A 41 -6.53 -13.61 -5.68
N ALA A 42 -5.30 -14.12 -5.66
CA ALA A 42 -4.09 -13.30 -5.62
C ALA A 42 -4.02 -12.28 -6.79
N LYS A 43 -4.43 -12.67 -7.99
CA LYS A 43 -4.52 -11.76 -9.14
C LYS A 43 -5.54 -10.63 -8.91
N LYS A 44 -6.66 -10.95 -8.26
CA LYS A 44 -7.70 -9.96 -7.91
C LYS A 44 -7.18 -8.99 -6.86
N TRP A 45 -6.44 -9.47 -5.87
CA TRP A 45 -5.82 -8.64 -4.83
C TRP A 45 -4.82 -7.64 -5.41
N LYS A 46 -3.94 -8.06 -6.33
CA LYS A 46 -3.04 -7.14 -7.03
C LYS A 46 -3.80 -6.06 -7.80
N PHE A 47 -4.87 -6.45 -8.50
CA PHE A 47 -5.74 -5.52 -9.19
C PHE A 47 -6.44 -4.53 -8.24
N GLU A 48 -6.83 -4.97 -7.04
CA GLU A 48 -7.38 -4.09 -6.00
C GLU A 48 -6.35 -3.07 -5.53
N ILE A 49 -5.09 -3.46 -5.31
CA ILE A 49 -4.01 -2.52 -4.97
C ILE A 49 -3.85 -1.47 -6.07
N ALA A 50 -3.73 -1.92 -7.32
CA ALA A 50 -3.57 -1.04 -8.48
C ALA A 50 -4.75 -0.05 -8.62
N ARG A 51 -5.98 -0.49 -8.35
CA ARG A 51 -7.16 0.40 -8.42
C ARG A 51 -7.26 1.39 -7.27
N ASN A 52 -6.72 1.07 -6.10
CA ASN A 52 -6.80 1.98 -4.96
C ASN A 52 -5.84 3.16 -5.11
N LEU A 53 -4.62 2.96 -5.62
CA LEU A 53 -3.66 4.05 -5.79
C LEU A 53 -2.70 3.83 -6.97
N ASN A 54 -3.14 4.20 -8.17
CA ASN A 54 -2.29 4.25 -9.38
C ASN A 54 -2.14 5.65 -9.96
N SER A 55 -2.76 6.68 -9.38
CA SER A 55 -2.69 8.05 -9.90
C SER A 55 -2.90 9.08 -8.80
N VAL A 56 -2.33 10.27 -9.02
CA VAL A 56 -2.49 11.43 -8.14
C VAL A 56 -2.79 12.68 -8.98
N SER A 57 -3.72 13.49 -8.49
CA SER A 57 -4.14 14.71 -9.18
C SER A 57 -3.09 15.81 -9.08
N VAL A 58 -2.93 16.55 -10.17
CA VAL A 58 -2.10 17.77 -10.20
C VAL A 58 -2.77 18.86 -9.38
N ILE A 59 -2.05 19.46 -8.42
CA ILE A 59 -2.54 20.57 -7.61
C ILE A 59 -1.92 21.87 -8.12
N LYS A 60 -2.75 22.77 -8.65
CA LYS A 60 -2.31 24.09 -9.17
C LYS A 60 -1.09 23.98 -10.10
N LYS A 61 -1.17 23.09 -11.10
CA LYS A 61 -0.14 22.81 -12.12
C LYS A 61 1.13 22.07 -11.61
N LYS A 62 1.15 21.59 -10.36
CA LYS A 62 2.28 20.81 -9.83
C LYS A 62 1.81 19.51 -9.19
N LEU A 63 2.57 18.43 -9.41
CA LEU A 63 2.37 17.19 -8.68
C LEU A 63 2.89 17.35 -7.24
N PRO A 64 2.28 16.66 -6.25
CA PRO A 64 2.85 16.55 -4.93
C PRO A 64 4.22 15.84 -4.97
N THR A 65 5.12 16.23 -4.07
CA THR A 65 6.44 15.59 -3.99
C THR A 65 6.33 14.17 -3.43
N ALA A 66 7.27 13.27 -3.79
CA ALA A 66 7.32 11.91 -3.24
C ALA A 66 7.29 11.91 -1.71
N LYS A 67 8.07 12.79 -1.07
CA LYS A 67 8.10 12.95 0.39
C LYS A 67 6.72 13.27 0.98
N GLN A 68 5.93 14.11 0.31
CA GLN A 68 4.57 14.44 0.78
C GLN A 68 3.61 13.27 0.58
N LEU A 69 3.65 12.62 -0.58
CA LEU A 69 2.81 11.45 -0.85
C LEU A 69 3.12 10.32 0.14
N TYR A 70 4.40 10.05 0.42
CA TYR A 70 4.82 9.06 1.41
C TYR A 70 4.34 9.41 2.82
N LYS A 71 4.45 10.69 3.21
CA LYS A 71 3.91 11.18 4.49
C LYS A 71 2.41 10.97 4.63
N TRP A 72 1.64 11.11 3.54
CA TRP A 72 0.19 10.96 3.54
C TRP A 72 -0.31 9.54 3.32
N THR A 73 0.59 8.62 3.00
CA THR A 73 0.30 7.21 2.82
C THR A 73 0.89 6.42 3.99
N TYR A 74 1.84 5.53 3.72
CA TYR A 74 2.28 4.53 4.68
C TYR A 74 2.94 5.09 5.94
N TYR A 75 3.65 6.22 5.87
CA TYR A 75 4.25 6.83 7.08
C TYR A 75 3.22 7.11 8.19
N LYS A 76 1.97 7.45 7.81
CA LYS A 76 0.88 7.71 8.76
C LYS A 76 0.22 6.47 9.34
N LYS A 77 0.48 5.31 8.74
CA LYS A 77 -0.19 4.03 9.00
C LYS A 77 0.80 2.92 9.38
N TRP A 78 2.07 3.29 9.53
CA TRP A 78 3.17 2.39 9.84
C TRP A 78 2.98 1.68 11.19
N ASP A 79 2.35 2.38 12.13
CA ASP A 79 1.94 1.85 13.43
C ASP A 79 1.02 0.63 13.31
N LEU A 80 0.11 0.62 12.32
CA LEU A 80 -0.78 -0.53 12.09
C LEU A 80 0.01 -1.80 11.74
N VAL A 81 1.03 -1.66 10.89
CA VAL A 81 1.81 -2.82 10.41
C VAL A 81 2.78 -3.34 11.48
N THR A 82 3.23 -2.45 12.38
CA THR A 82 4.19 -2.78 13.44
C THR A 82 3.52 -3.14 14.78
N ASP A 83 2.22 -2.90 14.94
CA ASP A 83 1.44 -3.36 16.10
C ASP A 83 1.10 -4.86 15.98
N ILE A 84 1.72 -5.65 16.86
CA ILE A 84 1.55 -7.12 16.93
C ILE A 84 0.09 -7.49 17.25
N ALA A 85 -0.59 -6.75 18.12
CA ALA A 85 -1.96 -7.07 18.52
C ALA A 85 -2.92 -6.82 17.36
N TRP A 86 -2.76 -5.71 16.66
CA TRP A 86 -3.52 -5.42 15.45
C TRP A 86 -3.26 -6.48 14.37
N MET A 87 -1.98 -6.78 14.08
CA MET A 87 -1.62 -7.78 13.08
C MET A 87 -2.19 -9.17 13.40
N SER A 88 -2.20 -9.57 14.67
CA SER A 88 -2.79 -10.84 15.11
C SER A 88 -4.28 -10.93 14.79
N VAL A 89 -5.03 -9.84 15.00
CA VAL A 89 -6.46 -9.77 14.65
C VAL A 89 -6.64 -9.82 13.14
N THR A 90 -5.84 -9.05 12.39
CA THR A 90 -5.89 -9.01 10.93
C THR A 90 -5.59 -10.38 10.30
N ILE A 91 -4.57 -11.09 10.78
CA ILE A 91 -4.23 -12.45 10.34
C ILE A 91 -5.43 -13.37 10.57
N ARG A 92 -6.02 -13.37 11.77
CA ARG A 92 -7.18 -14.23 12.09
C ARG A 92 -8.37 -13.98 11.17
N ASP A 93 -8.64 -12.72 10.84
CA ASP A 93 -9.73 -12.35 9.93
C ASP A 93 -9.43 -12.81 8.49
N ILE A 94 -8.17 -12.76 8.06
CA ILE A 94 -7.71 -13.24 6.76
C ILE A 94 -7.77 -14.78 6.69
N GLU A 95 -7.34 -15.49 7.74
CA GLU A 95 -7.47 -16.95 7.86
C GLU A 95 -8.93 -17.40 7.70
N TYR A 96 -9.86 -16.70 8.36
CA TYR A 96 -11.29 -16.97 8.24
C TYR A 96 -11.80 -16.79 6.82
N LYS A 97 -11.42 -15.69 6.16
CA LYS A 97 -11.82 -15.38 4.76
C LYS A 97 -11.23 -16.36 3.75
N CYS A 98 -9.98 -16.79 3.95
CA CYS A 98 -9.25 -17.65 3.02
C CYS A 98 -9.42 -19.14 3.31
N HIS A 99 -10.08 -19.50 4.41
CA HIS A 99 -10.24 -20.87 4.89
C HIS A 99 -8.90 -21.62 5.04
N ALA A 100 -7.86 -20.91 5.46
CA ALA A 100 -6.50 -21.42 5.58
C ALA A 100 -5.83 -20.90 6.86
N LYS A 101 -4.87 -21.67 7.40
CA LYS A 101 -4.13 -21.29 8.61
C LYS A 101 -2.76 -20.73 8.25
N VAL A 102 -2.37 -19.67 8.94
CA VAL A 102 -1.04 -19.09 8.92
C VAL A 102 -0.21 -19.79 9.99
N THR A 103 0.94 -20.31 9.59
CA THR A 103 1.89 -21.00 10.49
C THR A 103 3.06 -20.12 10.91
N GLU A 104 3.24 -18.98 10.23
CA GLU A 104 4.33 -18.06 10.53
C GLU A 104 4.09 -17.27 11.81
N PRO A 105 5.14 -17.03 12.63
CA PRO A 105 5.04 -16.15 13.79
C PRO A 105 4.61 -14.74 13.39
N VAL A 106 3.69 -14.15 14.16
CA VAL A 106 3.13 -12.81 13.89
C VAL A 106 4.23 -11.76 13.79
N GLU A 107 5.28 -11.86 14.62
CA GLU A 107 6.42 -10.93 14.60
C GLU A 107 7.19 -10.98 13.28
N THR A 108 7.28 -12.17 12.66
CA THR A 108 7.90 -12.34 11.35
C THR A 108 7.01 -11.72 10.28
N VAL A 109 5.70 -11.94 10.35
CA VAL A 109 4.72 -11.32 9.45
C VAL A 109 4.80 -9.78 9.54
N CYS A 110 4.75 -9.21 10.75
CA CYS A 110 4.92 -7.77 10.96
C CYS A 110 6.18 -7.26 10.28
N LYS A 111 7.33 -7.86 10.58
CA LYS A 111 8.62 -7.42 10.05
C LYS A 111 8.68 -7.45 8.52
N ASP A 112 8.19 -8.51 7.90
CA ASP A 112 8.29 -8.68 6.45
C ASP A 112 7.26 -7.83 5.70
N VAL A 113 6.04 -7.74 6.20
CA VAL A 113 5.02 -6.84 5.65
C VAL A 113 5.44 -5.39 5.80
N ASP A 114 6.06 -5.01 6.92
CA ASP A 114 6.61 -3.67 7.14
C ASP A 114 7.63 -3.31 6.07
N ASP A 115 8.61 -4.19 5.83
CA ASP A 115 9.63 -4.01 4.79
C ASP A 115 9.01 -3.92 3.38
N ILE A 116 8.04 -4.79 3.06
CA ILE A 116 7.32 -4.76 1.78
C ILE A 116 6.59 -3.43 1.60
N CYS A 117 5.79 -3.00 2.59
CA CYS A 117 5.03 -1.77 2.53
C CYS A 117 5.96 -0.56 2.41
N CYS A 118 7.02 -0.50 3.21
CA CYS A 118 8.01 0.57 3.16
C CYS A 118 8.62 0.72 1.75
N LYS A 119 9.08 -0.39 1.15
CA LYS A 119 9.67 -0.41 -0.20
C LYS A 119 8.64 -0.09 -1.28
N TYR A 120 7.45 -0.67 -1.20
CA TYR A 120 6.36 -0.46 -2.15
C TYR A 120 5.95 1.01 -2.18
N PHE A 121 5.67 1.61 -1.03
CA PHE A 121 5.23 3.01 -0.97
C PHE A 121 6.36 3.98 -1.30
N HIS A 122 7.63 3.68 -1.00
CA HIS A 122 8.74 4.50 -1.48
C HIS A 122 8.79 4.54 -3.01
N TRP A 123 8.72 3.37 -3.64
CA TRP A 123 8.68 3.27 -5.10
C TRP A 123 7.45 3.96 -5.69
N LEU A 124 6.25 3.62 -5.21
CA LEU A 124 4.99 4.14 -5.75
C LEU A 124 4.94 5.67 -5.67
N THR A 125 5.35 6.24 -4.52
CA THR A 125 5.30 7.70 -4.34
C THR A 125 6.35 8.43 -5.18
N HIS A 126 7.48 7.79 -5.48
CA HIS A 126 8.45 8.29 -6.45
C HIS A 126 7.84 8.37 -7.86
N GLU A 127 7.27 7.26 -8.34
CA GLU A 127 6.65 7.18 -9.66
C GLU A 127 5.49 8.18 -9.80
N LEU A 128 4.59 8.24 -8.82
CA LEU A 128 3.46 9.17 -8.80
C LEU A 128 3.91 10.64 -8.77
N SER A 129 4.99 10.97 -8.07
CA SER A 129 5.50 12.35 -8.05
C SER A 129 6.16 12.77 -9.36
N THR A 130 6.65 11.79 -10.14
CA THR A 130 7.36 12.00 -11.41
C THR A 130 6.39 12.04 -12.59
N TYR A 131 5.50 11.05 -12.67
CA TYR A 131 4.64 10.81 -13.82
C TYR A 131 3.15 11.13 -13.56
N GLY A 132 2.75 11.25 -12.29
CA GLY A 132 1.34 11.46 -11.90
C GLY A 132 0.48 10.20 -11.95
N CYS A 133 0.94 9.14 -12.62
CA CYS A 133 0.29 7.84 -12.68
C CYS A 133 1.30 6.70 -12.83
N VAL A 134 0.84 5.47 -12.55
CA VAL A 134 1.59 4.22 -12.70
C VAL A 134 0.70 3.20 -13.40
N ALA A 135 1.23 2.45 -14.36
CA ALA A 135 0.47 1.41 -15.02
C ALA A 135 0.24 0.23 -14.08
N ASN A 136 -0.95 -0.39 -14.14
CA ASN A 136 -1.27 -1.54 -13.29
C ASN A 136 -0.25 -2.70 -13.45
N ALA A 137 0.25 -2.94 -14.67
CA ALA A 137 1.27 -3.96 -14.91
C ALA A 137 2.56 -3.70 -14.12
N GLN A 138 2.99 -2.44 -13.98
CA GLN A 138 4.19 -2.09 -13.20
C GLN A 138 3.96 -2.29 -11.70
N ILE A 139 2.73 -2.07 -11.21
CA ILE A 139 2.35 -2.35 -9.82
C ILE A 139 2.40 -3.86 -9.57
N ASP A 140 1.83 -4.65 -10.47
CA ASP A 140 1.84 -6.12 -10.39
C ASP A 140 3.29 -6.65 -10.37
N GLU A 141 4.13 -6.19 -11.32
CA GLU A 141 5.55 -6.53 -11.39
C GLU A 141 6.30 -6.16 -10.12
N LYS A 142 6.06 -4.97 -9.55
CA LYS A 142 6.72 -4.53 -8.32
C LYS A 142 6.30 -5.36 -7.11
N LEU A 143 5.01 -5.70 -7.00
CA LEU A 143 4.53 -6.55 -5.92
C LEU A 143 5.14 -7.95 -6.02
N ASP A 144 5.25 -8.51 -7.22
CA ASP A 144 5.90 -9.80 -7.45
C ASP A 144 7.38 -9.81 -7.11
N GLU A 145 8.11 -8.74 -7.45
CA GLU A 145 9.50 -8.53 -7.04
C GLU A 145 9.62 -8.55 -5.51
N LEU A 146 8.84 -7.73 -4.81
CA LEU A 146 8.93 -7.56 -3.35
C LEU A 146 8.51 -8.83 -2.58
N LEU A 147 7.52 -9.56 -3.06
CA LEU A 147 7.08 -10.81 -2.45
C LEU A 147 8.08 -11.94 -2.71
N ARG A 148 8.71 -11.97 -3.89
CA ARG A 148 9.76 -12.94 -4.21
C ARG A 148 11.01 -12.76 -3.35
N ASP A 149 11.39 -11.52 -3.05
CA ASP A 149 12.50 -11.20 -2.13
C ASP A 149 12.28 -11.78 -0.71
N LYS A 150 11.01 -12.03 -0.33
CA LYS A 150 10.63 -12.67 0.93
C LYS A 150 10.44 -14.18 0.83
N GLY A 151 10.81 -14.80 -0.30
CA GLY A 151 10.64 -16.23 -0.54
C GLY A 151 9.19 -16.67 -0.73
N ARG A 152 8.27 -15.73 -1.08
CA ARG A 152 6.84 -16.02 -1.26
C ARG A 152 6.46 -16.50 -2.67
N PHE A 153 7.39 -16.45 -3.62
CA PHE A 153 7.22 -17.03 -4.94
C PHE A 153 8.45 -17.88 -5.29
N ASN A 154 8.22 -19.15 -5.65
CA ASN A 154 9.24 -19.98 -6.27
C ASN A 154 9.22 -19.75 -7.79
N ASN A 155 10.40 -19.61 -8.41
CA ASN A 155 10.52 -19.56 -9.87
C ASN A 155 9.95 -20.87 -10.44
N MET A 156 8.83 -20.79 -11.17
CA MET A 156 8.50 -21.78 -12.19
C MET A 156 9.34 -21.51 -13.44
#